data_AF-A0A6M2D324-F1
#
_entry.id   AF-A0A6M2D324-F1
#
_cell.length_a   1.000
_cell.length_b   1.000
_cell.length_c   1.000
_cell.angle_alpha   90.00
_cell.angle_beta   90.00
_cell.angle_gamma   90.00
#
_symmetry.space_group_name_H-M   'P 1'
#
loop_
_entity.id
_entity.type
_entity.pdbx_description
1 polymer ?
#
loop_
_entity_poly.entity_id
_entity_poly.type
_entity_poly.pdbx_seq_one_letter_code
_entity_poly.pdbx_strand_id
1 'polypeptide(L)' 'MKSHAAVLIMLLLLCVASVPGYAYCPSIEGVVSDCSFSECTPEECAAEGLECCPKPCGGSWCVSGVA' A
#
# COMPACT_ATOMS: atom_id res chain seq x y z
N MET A 1 -7.42 -7.01 38.71
CA MET A 1 -7.63 -7.97 37.60
C MET A 1 -8.45 -7.45 36.41
N LYS A 2 -9.45 -6.57 36.56
CA LYS A 2 -10.29 -6.08 35.45
C LYS A 2 -9.60 -5.01 34.55
N SER A 3 -8.74 -4.18 35.14
CA SER A 3 -8.05 -3.08 34.44
C SER A 3 -7.00 -3.55 33.43
N HIS A 4 -6.23 -4.59 33.76
CA HIS A 4 -5.17 -5.12 32.89
C HIS A 4 -5.72 -5.75 31.60
N ALA A 5 -6.87 -6.43 31.70
CA ALA A 5 -7.53 -7.01 30.53
C ALA A 5 -8.03 -5.92 29.56
N ALA A 6 -8.60 -4.84 30.08
CA ALA A 6 -9.07 -3.71 29.25
C ALA A 6 -7.91 -3.01 28.53
N VAL A 7 -6.79 -2.80 29.22
CA VAL A 7 -5.57 -2.20 28.64
C VAL A 7 -5.00 -3.08 27.53
N LEU A 8 -4.93 -4.40 27.73
CA LEU A 8 -4.47 -5.36 26.72
C LEU A 8 -5.37 -5.37 25.49
N ILE A 9 -6.70 -5.35 25.67
CA ILE A 9 -7.66 -5.31 24.57
C ILE A 9 -7.51 -4.01 23.77
N MET A 10 -7.34 -2.87 24.45
CA MET A 10 -7.13 -1.58 23.78
C MET A 10 -5.85 -1.57 22.95
N LEU A 11 -4.74 -2.11 23.49
CA LEU A 11 -3.47 -2.25 22.78
C LEU A 11 -3.61 -3.14 21.54
N LEU A 12 -4.31 -4.28 21.66
CA LEU A 12 -4.55 -5.17 20.52
C LEU A 12 -5.36 -4.48 19.40
N LEU A 13 -6.39 -3.71 19.76
CA LEU A 13 -7.19 -2.96 18.79
C LEU A 13 -6.37 -1.88 18.08
N LEU A 14 -5.50 -1.17 18.80
CA LEU A 14 -4.57 -0.20 18.22
C LEU A 14 -3.59 -0.86 17.23
N CYS A 15 -3.05 -2.03 17.58
CA CYS A 15 -2.16 -2.78 16.69
C CYS A 15 -2.86 -3.21 15.40
N VAL A 16 -4.10 -3.72 15.49
CA VAL A 16 -4.87 -4.15 14.32
C VAL A 16 -5.23 -2.96 13.41
N ALA A 17 -5.59 -1.81 14.00
CA ALA A 17 -5.90 -0.60 13.25
C ALA A 17 -4.68 0.00 12.52
N SER A 18 -3.47 -0.30 13.00
CA SER A 18 -2.22 0.16 12.38
C SER A 18 -1.71 -0.73 11.24
N VAL A 19 -2.33 -1.89 10.99
CA VAL A 19 -1.90 -2.75 9.88
C VAL A 19 -2.33 -2.08 8.57
N PRO A 20 -1.38 -1.74 7.67
CA PRO A 20 -1.75 -1.23 6.36
C PRO A 20 -2.60 -2.29 5.65
N GLY A 21 -3.78 -1.88 5.17
CA GLY A 21 -4.63 -2.75 4.37
C GLY A 21 -3.87 -3.21 3.11
N TYR A 22 -4.12 -4.44 2.66
CA TYR A 22 -3.63 -4.87 1.35
C TYR A 22 -4.31 -4.00 0.29
N ALA A 23 -3.52 -3.22 -0.44
CA ALA A 23 -3.98 -2.43 -1.56
C ALA A 23 -3.56 -3.10 -2.87
N TYR A 24 -4.40 -2.99 -3.89
CA TYR A 24 -4.16 -3.53 -5.23
C TYR A 24 -3.79 -2.41 -6.19
N CYS A 25 -3.13 -2.79 -7.29
CA CYS A 25 -2.86 -1.84 -8.36
C CYS A 25 -4.17 -1.35 -9.00
N PRO A 26 -4.33 -0.03 -9.21
CA PRO A 26 -5.47 0.49 -9.96
C PRO A 26 -5.45 -0.04 -11.40
N SER A 27 -6.63 -0.05 -12.04
CA SER A 27 -6.72 -0.34 -13.47
C SER A 27 -5.95 0.71 -14.27
N ILE A 28 -5.19 0.25 -15.26
CA ILE A 28 -4.42 1.10 -16.18
C ILE A 28 -5.19 1.45 -17.46
N GLU A 29 -6.46 1.04 -17.57
CA GLU A 29 -7.29 1.32 -18.75
C GLU A 29 -7.51 2.84 -18.91
N GLY A 30 -7.18 3.37 -20.10
CA GLY A 30 -7.33 4.79 -20.40
C GLY A 30 -6.26 5.71 -19.78
N VAL A 31 -5.27 5.16 -19.07
CA VAL A 31 -4.16 5.94 -18.50
C VAL A 31 -3.15 6.29 -19.58
N VAL A 32 -2.90 7.59 -19.77
CA VAL A 32 -1.85 8.10 -20.66
C VAL A 32 -0.51 7.94 -19.97
N SER A 33 0.45 7.29 -20.65
CA SER A 33 1.82 7.13 -20.18
C SER A 33 2.76 7.87 -21.14
N ASP A 34 3.80 8.52 -20.61
CA ASP A 34 4.89 9.07 -21.40
C ASP A 34 5.85 7.98 -21.93
N CYS A 35 5.57 6.71 -21.60
CA CYS A 35 6.34 5.52 -21.93
C CYS A 35 7.82 5.60 -21.49
N SER A 36 8.14 6.40 -20.47
CA SER A 36 9.44 6.33 -19.80
C SER A 36 9.57 5.00 -19.06
N PHE A 37 10.64 4.28 -19.38
CA PHE A 37 10.98 3.06 -18.67
C PHE A 37 11.59 3.40 -17.31
N SER A 38 10.97 2.90 -16.25
CA SER A 38 11.50 2.91 -14.89
C SER A 38 10.99 1.67 -14.17
N GLU A 39 11.67 1.27 -13.11
CA GLU A 39 11.25 0.18 -12.25
C GLU A 39 11.29 0.63 -10.78
N CYS A 40 10.31 0.17 -10.02
CA CYS A 40 10.28 0.19 -8.57
C CYS A 40 10.28 -1.23 -8.02
N THR A 41 10.61 -1.35 -6.75
CA THR A 41 10.32 -2.50 -5.90
C THR A 41 9.15 -2.19 -4.95
N PRO A 42 8.43 -3.21 -4.45
CA PRO A 42 7.38 -3.00 -3.44
C PRO A 42 7.91 -2.29 -2.18
N GLU A 43 9.15 -2.57 -1.78
CA GLU A 43 9.78 -2.00 -0.59
C GLU A 43 10.03 -0.49 -0.73
N GLU A 44 10.46 -0.04 -1.90
CA GLU A 44 10.67 1.38 -2.19
C GLU A 44 9.36 2.17 -2.12
N CYS A 45 8.28 1.66 -2.71
CA CYS A 45 6.99 2.33 -2.68
C CYS A 45 6.31 2.27 -1.31
N ALA A 46 6.50 1.16 -0.57
CA ALA A 46 5.93 0.99 0.77
C ALA A 46 6.49 2.03 1.77
N ALA A 47 7.73 2.49 1.58
CA ALA A 47 8.31 3.58 2.38
C ALA A 47 7.51 4.90 2.26
N GLU A 48 6.79 5.08 1.15
CA GLU A 48 5.92 6.22 0.87
C GLU A 48 4.43 5.91 1.07
N GLY A 49 4.09 4.69 1.51
CA GLY A 49 2.70 4.23 1.60
C GLY A 49 2.03 4.02 0.24
N LEU A 50 2.82 3.72 -0.79
CA LEU A 50 2.37 3.48 -2.16
C LEU A 50 2.61 2.02 -2.57
N GLU A 51 1.94 1.59 -3.64
CA GLU A 51 2.10 0.28 -4.24
C GLU A 51 2.95 0.37 -5.52
N CYS A 52 3.88 -0.58 -5.68
CA CYS A 52 4.65 -0.71 -6.92
C CYS A 52 3.81 -1.44 -7.98
N CYS A 53 3.39 -0.72 -9.00
CA CYS A 53 2.43 -1.19 -9.99
C CYS A 53 2.95 -1.10 -11.43
N PRO A 54 2.48 -1.97 -12.34
CA PRO A 54 2.90 -1.93 -13.73
C PRO A 54 2.41 -0.67 -14.44
N LYS A 55 3.24 -0.13 -15.35
CA LYS A 55 2.84 0.95 -16.26
C LYS A 55 2.18 0.41 -17.54
N PRO A 56 1.37 1.22 -18.24
CA PRO A 56 0.79 0.86 -19.54
C PRO A 56 1.80 0.47 -20.63
N CYS A 57 2.96 1.14 -20.70
CA CYS A 57 4.00 0.87 -21.71
C CYS A 57 5.15 -0.01 -21.19
N GLY A 58 4.97 -0.70 -20.05
CA GLY A 58 6.03 -1.48 -19.39
C GLY A 58 6.83 -0.69 -18.34
N GLY A 59 7.55 -1.44 -17.50
CA GLY A 59 8.14 -0.92 -16.26
C GLY A 59 7.10 -0.80 -15.13
N SER A 60 7.47 -0.10 -14.05
CA SER A 60 6.63 0.12 -12.87
C SER A 60 6.75 1.52 -12.27
N TRP A 61 5.75 1.90 -11.48
CA TRP A 61 5.65 3.17 -10.73
C TRP A 61 5.09 2.96 -9.33
N CYS A 62 5.40 3.89 -8.41
CA CYS A 62 4.73 3.97 -7.12
C CYS A 62 3.44 4.77 -7.27
N VAL A 63 2.29 4.16 -7.01
CA VAL A 63 0.97 4.80 -7.07
C VAL A 63 0.13 4.42 -5.86
N SER A 64 -0.89 5.21 -5.56
CA SER A 64 -1.86 4.84 -4.53
C SER A 64 -2.61 3.58 -4.97
N GLY A 65 -2.52 2.54 -4.15
CA GLY A 65 -3.31 1.33 -4.36
C GLY A 65 -4.79 1.55 -4.07
N VAL A 66 -5.63 0.68 -4.62
CA VAL A 66 -7.08 0.63 -4.37
C VAL A 66 -7.40 -0.52 -3.42
N ALA A 67 -8.36 -0.31 -2.51
CA ALA A 67 -8.83 -1.33 -1.57
C ALA A 67 -9.91 -2.23 -2.18
#